data_AF-Q5YR92-F1
#
_entry.id   AF-Q5YR92-F1
#
_cell.length_a   1.000
_cell.length_b   1.000
_cell.length_c   1.000
_cell.angle_alpha   90.00
_cell.angle_beta   90.00
_cell.angle_gamma   90.00
#
_symmetry.space_group_name_H-M   'P 1'
#
loop_
_entity.id
_entity.type
_entity.pdbx_description
1 polymer ?
#
loop_
_entity_poly.entity_id
_entity_poly.type
_entity_poly.pdbx_seq_one_letter_code
_entity_poly.pdbx_strand_id
1 'polypeptide(L)'
;MVRKCSDDASGATTERPGLKKAMAAAENGLFDVLLVYRVDRFSRNLRDMVVLPDDLDEAGVVFRSATEPFDTSTPMGRMLVQMRGMFAQFERDTIIDRVIAGMEREAATDKWKGKTPLRISRRPDHARPRNR
;
A
#
# COMPACT_ATOMS: atom_id res chain seq x y z
N MET A 1 13.94 -22.08 18.75
CA MET A 1 13.24 -22.92 17.74
C MET A 1 13.07 -22.08 16.48
N VAL A 2 13.37 -22.58 15.28
CA VAL A 2 13.26 -21.82 14.02
C VAL A 2 12.03 -22.31 13.25
N ARG A 3 11.17 -21.40 12.79
CA ARG A 3 10.05 -21.71 11.89
C ARG A 3 10.28 -21.03 10.55
N LYS A 4 10.02 -21.76 9.48
CA LYS A 4 10.10 -21.23 8.12
C LYS A 4 8.69 -20.92 7.62
N CYS A 5 8.47 -19.69 7.18
CA CYS A 5 7.26 -19.24 6.49
C CYS A 5 7.65 -18.87 5.06
N SER A 6 6.90 -19.37 4.07
CA SER A 6 7.12 -19.09 2.65
C SER A 6 5.82 -18.69 1.97
N ASP A 7 5.91 -17.80 0.99
CA ASP A 7 4.81 -17.33 0.16
C ASP A 7 5.24 -17.39 -1.31
N ASP A 8 4.34 -17.82 -2.20
CA ASP A 8 4.53 -17.77 -3.65
C ASP A 8 4.08 -16.44 -4.27
N ALA A 9 3.31 -15.66 -3.51
CA ALA A 9 2.80 -14.36 -3.93
C ALA A 9 3.89 -13.26 -3.83
N SER A 10 3.87 -12.34 -4.78
CA SER A 10 4.81 -11.21 -4.86
C SER A 10 4.74 -10.32 -3.60
N GLY A 11 5.87 -9.78 -3.16
CA GLY A 11 5.94 -8.76 -2.10
C GLY A 11 5.28 -7.42 -2.45
N ALA A 12 4.62 -7.31 -3.60
CA ALA A 12 3.80 -6.14 -3.93
C ALA A 12 2.46 -6.09 -3.16
N THR A 13 2.09 -7.17 -2.47
CA THR A 13 0.86 -7.25 -1.66
C THR A 13 1.13 -7.82 -0.28
N THR A 14 0.36 -7.35 0.71
CA THR A 14 0.32 -7.90 2.07
C THR A 14 -0.68 -9.05 2.21
N GLU A 15 -1.49 -9.32 1.17
CA GLU A 15 -2.42 -10.45 1.09
C GLU A 15 -1.68 -11.77 0.83
N ARG A 16 -0.80 -12.14 1.77
CA ARG A 16 0.08 -13.31 1.69
C ARG A 16 -0.10 -14.18 2.93
N PRO A 17 -0.52 -15.45 2.78
CA PRO A 17 -0.81 -16.32 3.91
C PRO A 17 0.38 -16.52 4.87
N GLY A 18 1.61 -16.63 4.36
CA GLY A 18 2.81 -16.79 5.15
C GLY A 18 3.16 -15.53 5.94
N LEU A 19 3.10 -14.36 5.30
CA LEU A 19 3.26 -13.06 5.96
C LEU A 19 2.22 -12.88 7.08
N LYS A 20 0.94 -13.08 6.79
CA LYS A 20 -0.14 -12.89 7.78
C LYS A 20 0.04 -13.80 8.98
N LYS A 21 0.44 -15.06 8.75
CA LYS A 21 0.78 -15.99 9.84
C LYS A 21 1.98 -15.53 10.66
N ALA A 22 3.00 -14.98 10.02
CA ALA A 22 4.19 -14.46 10.70
C ALA A 22 3.83 -13.24 11.57
N MET A 23 3.04 -12.30 11.05
CA MET A 23 2.59 -11.13 11.81
C MET A 23 1.71 -11.52 12.99
N ALA A 24 0.73 -12.40 12.78
CA ALA A 24 -0.10 -12.90 13.89
C ALA A 24 0.73 -13.64 14.94
N ALA A 25 1.74 -14.42 14.52
CA ALA A 25 2.64 -15.09 15.46
C ALA A 25 3.53 -14.10 16.24
N ALA A 26 3.90 -12.97 15.64
CA ALA A 26 4.62 -11.89 16.30
C ALA A 26 3.75 -11.23 17.37
N GLU A 27 2.51 -10.86 17.02
CA GLU A 27 1.52 -10.29 17.96
C GLU A 27 1.26 -11.20 19.17
N ASN A 28 1.28 -12.53 18.95
CA ASN A 28 1.12 -13.52 20.02
C ASN A 28 2.43 -13.81 20.80
N GLY A 29 3.52 -13.09 20.52
CA GLY A 29 4.81 -13.26 21.21
C GLY A 29 5.46 -14.63 20.99
N LEU A 30 5.20 -15.28 19.84
CA LEU A 30 5.70 -16.64 19.59
C LEU A 30 7.17 -16.69 19.15
N PHE A 31 7.79 -15.53 18.87
CA PHE A 31 9.20 -15.38 18.50
C PHE A 31 9.67 -13.93 18.68
N ASP A 32 10.98 -13.74 18.85
CA ASP A 32 11.58 -12.42 19.10
C ASP A 32 12.23 -11.78 17.86
N VAL A 33 12.47 -12.57 16.79
CA VAL A 33 13.17 -12.10 15.59
C VAL A 33 12.51 -12.62 14.31
N LEU A 34 12.13 -11.71 13.41
CA LEU A 34 11.79 -12.02 12.02
C LEU A 34 13.01 -11.85 11.13
N LEU A 35 13.56 -12.96 10.63
CA LEU A 35 14.65 -12.95 9.66
C LEU A 35 14.12 -13.13 8.24
N VAL A 36 14.43 -12.19 7.35
CA VAL A 36 14.14 -12.28 5.92
C VAL A 36 15.42 -12.40 5.12
N TYR A 37 15.37 -13.09 3.98
CA TYR A 37 16.56 -13.22 3.13
C TYR A 37 16.97 -11.89 2.51
N ARG A 38 16.00 -11.20 1.88
CA ARG A 38 16.14 -9.84 1.34
C ARG A 38 14.89 -9.03 1.61
N VAL A 39 15.05 -7.72 1.75
CA VAL A 39 13.96 -6.77 2.03
C VAL A 39 12.96 -6.70 0.88
N ASP A 40 13.40 -6.76 -0.38
CA ASP A 40 12.50 -6.75 -1.56
C ASP A 40 11.56 -7.98 -1.65
N ARG A 41 11.89 -9.06 -0.94
CA ARG A 41 11.03 -10.25 -0.79
C ARG A 41 10.03 -10.10 0.34
N PHE A 42 10.35 -9.27 1.34
CA PHE A 42 9.42 -8.92 2.40
C PHE A 42 8.37 -7.91 1.91
N SER A 43 8.75 -6.87 1.19
CA SER A 43 7.80 -6.00 0.48
C SER A 43 8.48 -5.21 -0.64
N ARG A 44 7.73 -4.93 -1.70
CA ARG A 44 8.11 -4.07 -2.83
C ARG A 44 7.42 -2.71 -2.75
N ASN A 45 6.51 -2.53 -1.80
CA ASN A 45 5.82 -1.29 -1.52
C ASN A 45 6.52 -0.58 -0.35
N LEU A 46 6.91 0.67 -0.57
CA LEU A 46 7.64 1.45 0.41
C LEU A 46 6.80 1.74 1.66
N ARG A 47 5.47 1.87 1.53
CA ARG A 47 4.57 1.99 2.68
C ARG A 47 4.65 0.77 3.58
N ASP A 48 4.50 -0.42 3.01
CA ASP A 48 4.47 -1.67 3.79
C ASP A 48 5.85 -1.94 4.40
N MET A 49 6.91 -1.45 3.77
CA MET A 49 8.28 -1.47 4.31
C MET A 49 8.52 -0.61 5.55
N VAL A 50 7.58 0.29 5.85
CA VAL A 50 7.64 1.16 7.02
C VAL A 50 6.67 0.62 8.07
N VAL A 51 5.43 0.32 7.65
CA VAL A 51 4.36 -0.17 8.55
C VAL A 51 4.70 -1.54 9.15
N LEU A 52 5.08 -2.53 8.33
CA LEU A 52 5.27 -3.88 8.85
C LEU A 52 6.41 -4.00 9.88
N PRO A 53 7.59 -3.38 9.67
CA PRO A 53 8.62 -3.37 10.71
C PRO A 53 8.23 -2.59 11.97
N ASP A 54 7.38 -1.56 11.84
CA ASP A 54 6.86 -0.79 12.98
C ASP A 54 5.89 -1.65 13.81
N ASP A 55 4.95 -2.35 13.16
CA ASP A 55 4.05 -3.31 13.79
C ASP A 55 4.83 -4.43 14.53
N LEU A 56 5.95 -4.88 13.94
CA LEU A 56 6.84 -5.85 14.59
C LEU A 56 7.56 -5.26 15.80
N ASP A 57 8.03 -4.01 15.73
CA ASP A 57 8.69 -3.31 16.84
C ASP A 57 7.71 -3.09 18.00
N GLU A 58 6.45 -2.71 17.72
CA GLU A 58 5.37 -2.62 18.70
C GLU A 58 5.07 -3.97 19.37
N ALA A 59 5.17 -5.07 18.62
CA ALA A 59 5.06 -6.43 19.14
C ALA A 59 6.33 -6.93 19.87
N GLY A 60 7.39 -6.12 19.95
CA GLY A 60 8.68 -6.49 20.57
C GLY A 60 9.53 -7.44 19.73
N VAL A 61 9.28 -7.52 18.43
CA VAL A 61 9.94 -8.42 17.48
C VAL A 61 10.95 -7.66 16.62
N VAL A 62 12.20 -8.10 16.65
CA VAL A 62 13.26 -7.53 15.82
C VAL A 62 13.11 -7.98 14.37
N PHE A 63 13.13 -7.03 13.43
CA PHE A 63 13.17 -7.31 12.01
C PHE A 63 14.61 -7.24 11.47
N ARG A 64 15.04 -8.30 10.78
CA ARG A 64 16.41 -8.40 10.24
C ARG A 64 16.44 -8.96 8.82
N SER A 65 17.28 -8.38 7.97
CA SER A 65 17.67 -8.94 6.67
C SER A 65 18.96 -9.75 6.79
N ALA A 66 19.03 -10.87 6.08
CA ALA A 66 20.22 -11.72 6.03
C ALA A 66 21.30 -11.16 5.09
N THR A 67 20.92 -10.46 4.03
CA THR A 67 21.85 -9.99 2.99
C THR A 67 22.10 -8.49 3.00
N GLU A 68 21.32 -7.72 3.78
CA GLU A 68 21.35 -6.25 3.78
C GLU A 68 21.55 -5.74 5.22
N PRO A 69 22.08 -4.51 5.42
CA PRO A 69 22.30 -3.92 6.74
C PRO A 69 20.99 -3.42 7.38
N PHE A 70 19.91 -4.16 7.18
CA PHE A 70 18.58 -3.82 7.69
C PHE A 70 18.32 -4.63 8.95
N ASP A 71 18.50 -3.99 10.11
CA ASP A 71 18.36 -4.61 11.43
C ASP A 71 17.79 -3.60 12.42
N THR A 72 16.51 -3.78 12.80
CA THR A 72 15.80 -2.86 13.69
C THR A 72 16.28 -2.92 15.14
N SER A 73 17.10 -3.90 15.53
CA SER A 73 17.76 -3.90 16.84
C SER A 73 18.84 -2.82 16.96
N THR A 74 19.40 -2.37 15.83
CA THR A 74 20.47 -1.37 15.79
C THR A 74 19.94 0.05 15.60
N PRO A 75 20.56 1.09 16.21
CA PRO A 75 20.19 2.48 15.95
C PRO A 75 20.27 2.87 14.48
N MET A 76 21.29 2.35 13.76
CA MET A 76 21.47 2.60 12.34
C MET A 76 20.34 1.98 11.50
N GLY A 77 19.93 0.75 11.79
CA GLY A 77 18.83 0.10 11.08
C GLY A 77 17.49 0.77 11.33
N ARG A 78 17.20 1.20 12.57
CA ARG A 78 16.00 2.03 12.87
C ARG A 78 16.02 3.36 12.11
N MET A 79 17.17 4.04 12.05
CA MET A 79 17.31 5.26 11.26
C MET A 79 17.01 5.02 9.77
N LEU A 80 17.48 3.91 9.19
CA LEU A 80 17.21 3.56 7.79
C LEU A 80 15.72 3.29 7.52
N VAL A 81 15.00 2.67 8.47
CA VAL A 81 13.53 2.51 8.38
C VAL A 81 12.84 3.88 8.37
N GLN A 82 13.18 4.74 9.31
CA GLN A 82 12.57 6.07 9.45
C GLN A 82 12.84 6.96 8.23
N MET A 83 14.09 6.99 7.75
CA MET A 83 14.46 7.71 6.53
C MET A 83 13.68 7.22 5.31
N ARG A 84 13.47 5.90 5.19
CA ARG A 84 12.60 5.34 4.14
C ARG A 84 11.15 5.80 4.26
N GLY A 85 10.62 5.88 5.48
CA GLY A 85 9.30 6.45 5.77
C GLY A 85 9.16 7.88 5.24
N MET A 86 10.16 8.71 5.46
CA MET A 86 10.18 10.09 4.94
C MET A 86 10.11 10.12 3.40
N PHE A 87 10.89 9.28 2.71
CA PHE A 87 10.83 9.19 1.25
C PHE A 87 9.47 8.67 0.74
N ALA A 88 8.85 7.73 1.46
CA ALA A 88 7.53 7.19 1.12
C ALA A 88 6.45 8.28 1.14
N GLN A 89 6.51 9.12 2.17
CA GLN A 89 5.60 10.24 2.33
C GLN A 89 5.85 11.30 1.25
N PHE A 90 7.12 11.63 1.01
CA PHE A 90 7.50 12.57 -0.04
C PHE A 90 7.02 12.16 -1.44
N GLU A 91 7.19 10.89 -1.82
CA GLU A 91 6.71 10.38 -3.11
C GLU A 91 5.19 10.47 -3.24
N ARG A 92 4.47 10.15 -2.16
CA ARG A 92 3.00 10.27 -2.10
C ARG A 92 2.55 11.72 -2.27
N ASP A 93 3.16 12.64 -1.54
CA ASP A 93 2.79 14.06 -1.59
C ASP A 93 3.10 14.66 -2.97
N THR A 94 4.22 14.27 -3.58
CA THR A 94 4.57 14.65 -4.95
C THR A 94 3.53 14.18 -5.98
N ILE A 95 2.99 12.97 -5.81
CA ILE A 95 1.92 12.46 -6.67
C ILE A 95 0.63 13.28 -6.47
N ILE A 96 0.28 13.60 -5.23
CA ILE A 96 -0.91 14.42 -4.91
C ILE A 96 -0.80 15.80 -5.57
N ASP A 97 0.34 16.47 -5.42
CA ASP A 97 0.60 17.78 -6.02
C ASP A 97 0.45 17.73 -7.55
N ARG A 98 0.98 16.67 -8.19
CA ARG A 98 0.84 16.48 -9.63
C ARG A 98 -0.61 16.27 -10.06
N VAL A 99 -1.40 15.54 -9.28
CA VAL A 99 -2.83 15.32 -9.55
C VAL A 99 -3.60 16.62 -9.43
N ILE A 100 -3.37 17.41 -8.37
CA ILE A 100 -4.00 18.71 -8.17
C ILE A 100 -3.67 19.65 -9.33
N ALA A 101 -2.38 19.79 -9.69
CA ALA A 101 -1.97 20.63 -10.82
C ALA A 101 -2.57 20.16 -12.15
N GLY A 102 -2.74 18.85 -12.34
CA GLY A 102 -3.44 18.29 -13.50
C GLY A 102 -4.92 18.67 -13.52
N MET A 103 -5.60 18.56 -12.38
CA MET A 103 -7.00 18.95 -12.21
C MET A 103 -7.20 20.45 -12.45
N GLU A 104 -6.29 21.30 -12.03
CA GLU A 104 -6.34 22.76 -12.28
C GLU A 104 -6.20 23.09 -13.77
N ARG A 105 -5.27 22.44 -14.49
CA ARG A 105 -5.10 22.63 -15.95
C ARG A 105 -6.34 22.18 -16.72
N GLU A 106 -6.84 20.99 -16.42
CA GLU A 106 -8.11 20.51 -16.96
C GLU A 106 -9.25 21.46 -16.53
N ALA A 107 -9.15 22.07 -15.34
CA ALA A 107 -10.17 22.98 -14.88
C ALA A 107 -10.23 24.29 -15.67
N ALA A 108 -9.08 24.79 -16.13
CA ALA A 108 -8.98 25.92 -17.03
C ALA A 108 -9.46 25.59 -18.46
N THR A 109 -9.59 24.30 -18.78
CA THR A 109 -10.17 23.86 -20.05
C THR A 109 -11.69 23.78 -19.86
N ASP A 110 -12.46 24.50 -20.68
CA ASP A 110 -13.92 24.70 -20.51
C ASP A 110 -14.77 23.43 -20.82
N LYS A 111 -14.25 22.26 -20.49
CA LYS A 111 -14.82 20.94 -20.73
C LYS A 111 -15.51 20.40 -19.48
N TRP A 112 -16.60 19.65 -19.67
CA TRP A 112 -17.35 19.01 -18.58
C TRP A 112 -16.50 17.98 -17.83
N LYS A 113 -16.47 18.07 -16.49
CA LYS A 113 -15.50 17.37 -15.62
C LYS A 113 -16.09 16.26 -14.76
N GLY A 114 -17.41 16.05 -14.84
CA GLY A 114 -18.09 14.98 -14.12
C GLY A 114 -18.14 13.69 -14.94
N LYS A 115 -18.62 12.61 -14.31
CA LYS A 115 -19.10 11.43 -15.06
C LYS A 115 -20.03 11.90 -16.18
N THR A 116 -19.94 11.29 -17.36
CA THR A 116 -20.86 11.57 -18.47
C THR A 116 -22.28 11.58 -17.91
N PRO A 117 -23.03 12.69 -18.03
CA PRO A 117 -24.38 12.75 -17.50
C PRO A 117 -25.16 11.56 -18.03
N LEU A 118 -25.83 10.82 -17.15
CA LEU A 118 -26.74 9.77 -17.58
C LEU A 118 -27.72 10.42 -18.55
N ARG A 119 -27.70 9.96 -19.81
CA ARG A 119 -28.64 10.43 -20.82
C ARG A 119 -30.03 9.92 -20.42
N ILE A 120 -30.77 10.76 -19.70
CA ILE A 120 -32.20 10.56 -19.49
C ILE A 120 -32.86 10.82 -20.84
N SER A 121 -32.94 9.79 -21.69
CA SER A 121 -33.83 9.83 -22.84
C SER A 121 -35.23 10.04 -22.27
N ARG A 122 -35.81 11.22 -22.47
CA ARG A 122 -37.26 11.38 -22.27
C ARG A 122 -37.90 10.28 -23.11
N ARG A 123 -38.58 9.33 -22.47
CA ARG A 123 -39.43 8.37 -23.19
C ARG A 123 -40.37 9.22 -24.06
N PRO A 124 -40.56 8.89 -25.35
CA PRO A 124 -41.62 9.52 -26.12
C PRO A 124 -42.93 9.14 -25.42
N ASP A 125 -43.55 10.14 -24.81
CA ASP A 125 -44.82 9.98 -24.13
C ASP A 125 -45.89 9.70 -25.20
N HIS A 126 -46.53 8.57 -25.02
CA HIS A 126 -47.70 8.00 -25.69
C HIS A 126 -48.11 8.53 -27.08
N ALA A 127 -48.00 7.63 -28.06
CA ALA A 127 -48.80 7.66 -29.28
C ALA A 127 -50.30 7.84 -28.94
N ARG A 128 -50.90 8.97 -29.35
CA ARG A 128 -52.35 9.07 -29.48
C ARG A 128 -52.79 8.38 -30.77
N PRO A 129 -53.87 7.59 -30.76
CA PRO A 129 -54.27 6.78 -31.90
C PRO A 129 -54.74 7.64 -33.08
N ARG A 130 -54.45 7.12 -34.27
CA ARG A 130 -54.89 7.63 -35.57
C ARG A 130 -56.42 7.57 -35.62
N ASN A 131 -57.08 8.73 -35.60
CA ASN A 131 -58.53 8.79 -35.84
C ASN A 131 -58.80 8.78 -37.34
N ARG A 132 -59.83 8.01 -37.69
CA ARG A 132 -60.36 7.76 -39.03
C ARG A 132 -61.28 8.90 -39.47
#